data_AF-A0A4Z0QA62-F1
#
_entry.id   AF-A0A4Z0QA62-F1
#
_cell.length_a   1.000
_cell.length_b   1.000
_cell.length_c   1.000
_cell.angle_alpha   90.00
_cell.angle_beta   90.00
_cell.angle_gamma   90.00
#
_symmetry.space_group_name_H-M   'P 1'
#
loop_
_entity.id
_entity.type
_entity.pdbx_description
1 polymer ?
#
loop_
_entity_poly.entity_id
_entity_poly.type
_entity_poly.pdbx_seq_one_letter_code
_entity_poly.pdbx_strand_id
1 'polypeptide(L)'
;MQHLSASVLIIFAMSVGACRAQAQYVGHYTLKSRLKSHTLVDEETGTRFLLDSSRVYITAIDKNGKKLWRTDPYTAAKVEAYRVQRPIIVHFSLSKSDHDEKPAFRKGDEVISVAYNNTVFGLISKKTGAFLYLGQD
;
A
#
# COMPACT_ATOMS: atom_id res chain seq x y z
N MET A 1 -14.41 -83.49 26.06
CA MET A 1 -14.75 -82.46 27.06
C MET A 1 -14.55 -81.11 26.41
N GLN A 2 -15.64 -80.35 26.33
CA GLN A 2 -15.75 -79.04 25.69
C GLN A 2 -15.20 -77.94 26.61
N HIS A 3 -14.40 -77.02 26.08
CA HIS A 3 -14.22 -75.66 26.62
C HIS A 3 -14.08 -74.73 25.40
N LEU A 4 -15.12 -74.01 25.00
CA LEU A 4 -15.54 -72.68 25.45
C LEU A 4 -14.48 -71.58 25.23
N SER A 5 -14.81 -70.71 24.28
CA SER A 5 -14.69 -69.24 24.34
C SER A 5 -13.30 -68.61 24.23
N ALA A 6 -13.09 -67.82 23.16
CA ALA A 6 -13.36 -66.39 23.22
C ALA A 6 -12.94 -65.73 21.90
N SER A 7 -13.91 -65.21 21.16
CA SER A 7 -13.71 -64.36 19.99
C SER A 7 -13.07 -63.03 20.41
N VAL A 8 -11.87 -62.73 19.94
CA VAL A 8 -11.25 -61.42 20.12
C VAL A 8 -11.63 -60.54 18.93
N LEU A 9 -12.61 -59.66 19.16
CA LEU A 9 -13.05 -58.65 18.21
C LEU A 9 -12.11 -57.44 18.33
N ILE A 10 -11.19 -57.25 17.39
CA ILE A 10 -10.31 -56.07 17.34
C ILE A 10 -11.11 -54.93 16.70
N ILE A 11 -11.60 -54.00 17.54
CA ILE A 11 -12.28 -52.79 17.08
C ILE A 11 -11.23 -51.80 16.57
N PHE A 12 -11.18 -51.65 15.25
CA PHE A 12 -10.33 -50.67 14.56
C PHE A 12 -10.98 -49.28 14.65
N ALA A 13 -10.60 -48.50 15.65
CA ALA A 13 -11.05 -47.12 15.77
C ALA A 13 -10.26 -46.23 14.78
N MET A 14 -10.77 -46.11 13.54
CA MET A 14 -10.29 -45.05 12.64
C MET A 14 -10.80 -43.71 13.15
N SER A 15 -9.93 -42.98 13.83
CA SER A 15 -10.10 -41.55 14.08
C SER A 15 -10.04 -40.81 12.76
N VAL A 16 -11.21 -40.57 12.16
CA VAL A 16 -11.36 -39.64 11.03
C VAL A 16 -11.06 -38.24 11.57
N GLY A 17 -9.80 -37.84 11.48
CA GLY A 17 -9.40 -36.45 11.66
C GLY A 17 -10.08 -35.62 10.59
N ALA A 18 -11.14 -34.90 10.96
CA ALA A 18 -11.74 -33.90 10.10
C ALA A 18 -10.72 -32.77 9.92
N CYS A 19 -9.91 -32.86 8.87
CA CYS A 19 -9.06 -31.77 8.43
C CYS A 19 -9.98 -30.64 7.94
N ARG A 20 -10.30 -29.69 8.81
CA ARG A 20 -10.97 -28.46 8.41
C ARG A 20 -9.95 -27.61 7.66
N ALA A 21 -9.89 -27.77 6.34
CA ALA A 21 -9.26 -26.80 5.47
C ALA A 21 -10.00 -25.47 5.68
N GLN A 22 -9.42 -24.56 6.46
CA GLN A 22 -9.88 -23.17 6.47
C GLN A 22 -9.69 -22.66 5.05
N ALA A 23 -10.80 -22.44 4.34
CA ALA A 23 -10.78 -21.79 3.06
C ALA A 23 -10.22 -20.37 3.25
N GLN A 24 -8.93 -20.19 2.94
CA GLN A 24 -8.31 -18.88 2.94
C GLN A 24 -8.90 -18.12 1.75
N TYR A 25 -9.83 -17.22 2.05
CA TYR A 25 -10.39 -16.32 1.05
C TYR A 25 -9.29 -15.38 0.57
N VAL A 26 -8.77 -15.63 -0.63
CA VAL A 26 -7.89 -14.69 -1.34
C VAL A 26 -8.77 -13.88 -2.28
N GLY A 27 -9.13 -12.67 -1.87
CA GLY A 27 -9.82 -11.72 -2.73
C GLY A 27 -8.86 -11.23 -3.83
N HIS A 28 -9.02 -11.74 -5.05
CA HIS A 28 -8.33 -11.18 -6.21
C HIS A 28 -9.12 -9.98 -6.75
N TYR A 29 -8.64 -8.76 -6.48
CA TYR A 29 -9.17 -7.58 -7.14
C TYR A 29 -8.48 -7.37 -8.49
N THR A 30 -9.17 -7.74 -9.56
CA THR A 30 -8.71 -7.46 -10.94
C THR A 30 -9.13 -6.04 -11.31
N LEU A 31 -8.30 -5.05 -11.02
CA LEU A 31 -8.49 -3.69 -11.53
C LEU A 31 -8.36 -3.73 -13.06
N LYS A 32 -9.49 -3.73 -13.79
CA LYS A 32 -9.49 -3.63 -15.25
C LYS A 32 -8.64 -2.44 -15.67
N SER A 33 -7.56 -2.71 -16.41
CA SER A 33 -6.46 -1.79 -16.69
C SER A 33 -6.85 -0.65 -17.64
N ARG A 34 -7.54 0.35 -17.10
CA ARG A 34 -7.47 1.73 -17.62
C ARG A 34 -6.96 2.62 -16.49
N LEU A 35 -5.76 2.34 -16.00
CA LEU A 35 -5.08 3.20 -15.03
C LEU A 35 -4.79 4.55 -15.69
N LYS A 36 -5.78 5.45 -15.63
CA LYS A 36 -5.59 6.86 -15.98
C LYS A 36 -4.55 7.43 -15.03
N SER A 37 -3.59 8.19 -15.55
CA SER A 37 -2.72 9.01 -14.70
C SER A 37 -3.60 9.83 -13.77
N HIS A 38 -3.32 9.79 -12.47
CA HIS A 38 -4.08 10.55 -11.49
C HIS A 38 -3.41 11.92 -11.33
N THR A 39 -4.14 12.99 -11.63
CA THR A 39 -3.65 14.36 -11.50
C THR A 39 -4.32 15.04 -10.34
N LEU A 40 -3.54 15.62 -9.43
CA LEU A 40 -4.00 16.59 -8.45
C LEU A 40 -3.65 17.99 -8.93
N VAL A 41 -4.49 18.98 -8.59
CA VAL A 41 -4.27 20.38 -8.94
C VAL A 41 -4.27 21.20 -7.67
N ASP A 42 -3.23 21.99 -7.49
CA ASP A 42 -3.18 23.05 -6.49
C ASP A 42 -3.84 24.29 -7.09
N GLU A 43 -5.04 24.62 -6.62
CA GLU A 43 -5.84 25.74 -7.12
C GLU A 43 -5.19 27.11 -6.88
N GLU A 44 -4.33 27.24 -5.86
CA GLU A 44 -3.66 28.50 -5.55
C GLU A 44 -2.53 28.79 -6.54
N THR A 45 -1.72 27.78 -6.86
CA THR A 45 -0.53 27.96 -7.70
C THR A 45 -0.73 27.54 -9.15
N GLY A 46 -1.79 26.77 -9.44
CA GLY A 46 -2.00 26.08 -10.70
C GLY A 46 -1.01 24.92 -10.95
N THR A 47 -0.28 24.49 -9.91
CA THR A 47 0.66 23.37 -10.02
C THR A 47 -0.11 22.06 -10.12
N ARG A 48 0.28 21.21 -11.06
CA ARG A 48 -0.28 19.88 -11.28
C ARG A 48 0.68 18.83 -10.77
N PHE A 49 0.17 17.86 -10.02
CA PHE A 49 0.92 16.70 -9.54
C PHE A 49 0.40 15.45 -10.24
N LEU A 50 1.20 14.89 -11.13
CA LEU A 50 0.83 13.76 -11.96
C LEU A 50 1.44 12.49 -11.39
N LEU A 51 0.58 11.57 -10.95
CA LEU A 51 0.93 10.19 -10.70
C LEU A 51 0.93 9.44 -12.03
N ASP A 52 2.07 8.86 -12.38
CA ASP A 52 2.24 8.14 -13.64
C ASP A 52 1.42 6.84 -13.70
N SER A 53 1.39 6.21 -14.88
CA SER A 53 0.67 4.96 -15.09
C SER A 53 1.26 3.77 -14.31
N SER A 54 2.56 3.83 -13.99
CA SER A 54 3.21 2.84 -13.12
C SER A 54 2.84 3.01 -11.64
N ARG A 55 2.27 4.18 -11.28
CA ARG A 55 1.88 4.58 -9.92
C ARG A 55 3.04 4.56 -8.94
N VAL A 56 4.23 4.87 -9.45
CA VAL A 56 5.48 4.94 -8.68
C VAL A 56 5.99 6.37 -8.65
N TYR A 57 5.93 7.05 -9.79
CA TYR A 57 6.52 8.37 -9.92
C TYR A 57 5.45 9.45 -9.84
N ILE A 58 5.77 10.51 -9.09
CA ILE A 58 4.99 11.73 -9.06
C ILE A 58 5.81 12.83 -9.73
N THR A 59 5.19 13.57 -10.63
CA THR A 59 5.79 14.73 -11.30
C THR A 59 5.01 15.98 -10.98
N ALA A 60 5.67 17.01 -10.47
CA ALA A 60 5.11 18.35 -10.35
C ALA A 60 5.39 19.18 -11.60
N ILE A 61 4.36 19.81 -12.13
CA ILE A 61 4.41 20.66 -13.31
C ILE A 61 3.70 21.97 -12.97
N ASP A 62 4.36 23.10 -13.18
CA ASP A 62 3.75 24.40 -12.95
C ASP A 62 2.61 24.70 -13.96
N LYS A 63 1.92 25.81 -13.74
CA LYS A 63 0.84 26.29 -14.62
C LYS A 63 1.26 26.53 -16.07
N ASN A 64 2.55 26.76 -16.32
CA ASN A 64 3.12 26.99 -17.64
C ASN A 64 3.59 25.70 -18.33
N GLY A 65 3.48 24.55 -17.67
CA GLY A 65 3.96 23.27 -18.20
C GLY A 65 5.42 22.96 -17.87
N LYS A 66 6.12 23.78 -17.08
CA LYS A 66 7.50 23.51 -16.65
C LYS A 66 7.50 22.44 -15.57
N LYS A 67 8.30 21.39 -15.76
CA LYS A 67 8.56 20.38 -14.72
C LYS A 67 9.34 21.01 -13.56
N LEU A 68 8.77 20.97 -12.36
CA LEU A 68 9.40 21.44 -11.12
C LEU A 68 10.26 20.34 -10.49
N TRP A 69 9.69 19.15 -10.33
CA TRP A 69 10.38 17.98 -9.82
C TRP A 69 9.70 16.69 -10.28
N ARG A 70 10.45 15.58 -10.21
CA ARG A 70 9.93 14.22 -10.39
C ARG A 70 10.59 13.34 -9.35
N THR A 71 9.79 12.58 -8.61
CA THR A 71 10.30 11.75 -7.51
C THR A 71 9.65 10.37 -7.54
N ASP A 72 10.39 9.40 -7.01
CA ASP A 72 9.89 8.13 -6.51
C ASP A 72 9.97 8.22 -4.99
N PRO A 73 8.87 8.57 -4.31
CA PRO A 73 8.92 8.95 -2.91
C PRO A 73 9.40 7.80 -2.00
N TYR A 74 9.00 6.56 -2.32
CA TYR A 74 9.35 5.38 -1.54
C TYR A 74 10.85 5.08 -1.56
N THR A 75 11.44 5.04 -2.76
CA THR A 75 12.88 4.76 -2.91
C THR A 75 13.73 5.95 -2.48
N ALA A 76 13.32 7.19 -2.77
CA ALA A 76 14.07 8.38 -2.39
C ALA A 76 14.21 8.52 -0.86
N ALA A 77 13.18 8.12 -0.11
CA ALA A 77 13.22 8.11 1.36
C ALA A 77 13.91 6.88 1.96
N LYS A 78 14.38 5.93 1.14
CA LYS A 78 15.02 4.69 1.58
C LYS A 78 14.16 3.91 2.58
N VAL A 79 12.84 3.88 2.36
CA VAL A 79 11.93 3.08 3.18
C VAL A 79 12.27 1.61 2.97
N GLU A 80 12.43 0.86 4.06
CA GLU A 80 12.66 -0.58 3.97
C GLU A 80 11.46 -1.29 3.34
N ALA A 81 11.75 -2.35 2.59
CA ALA A 81 10.71 -3.15 1.97
C ALA A 81 9.84 -3.81 3.04
N TYR A 82 8.52 -3.65 2.91
CA TYR A 82 7.53 -4.30 3.75
C TYR A 82 6.48 -4.96 2.86
N ARG A 83 6.21 -6.26 3.03
CA ARG A 83 5.27 -7.13 2.27
C ARG A 83 5.46 -7.22 0.73
N VAL A 84 5.81 -6.12 0.07
CA VAL A 84 6.03 -5.98 -1.37
C VAL A 84 7.34 -5.22 -1.57
N GLN A 85 8.24 -5.77 -2.39
CA GLN A 85 9.56 -5.19 -2.64
C GLN A 85 9.49 -3.85 -3.38
N ARG A 86 8.53 -3.73 -4.30
CA ARG A 86 8.30 -2.52 -5.07
C ARG A 86 6.83 -2.10 -4.98
N PRO A 87 6.45 -1.40 -3.90
CA PRO A 87 5.08 -0.99 -3.73
C PRO A 87 4.67 0.11 -4.73
N ILE A 88 3.39 0.16 -5.03
CA ILE A 88 2.77 1.21 -5.85
C ILE A 88 1.82 2.05 -5.01
N ILE A 89 1.64 3.32 -5.40
CA ILE A 89 0.77 4.28 -4.72
C ILE A 89 -0.69 3.94 -5.03
N VAL A 90 -1.49 3.58 -4.02
CA VAL A 90 -2.92 3.28 -4.16
C VAL A 90 -3.81 4.43 -3.70
N HIS A 91 -3.31 5.27 -2.78
CA HIS A 91 -3.97 6.51 -2.37
C HIS A 91 -3.09 7.71 -2.73
N PHE A 92 -3.69 8.77 -3.28
CA PHE A 92 -3.00 9.98 -3.75
C PHE A 92 -4.00 11.14 -3.68
N SER A 93 -3.84 12.04 -2.71
CA SER A 93 -4.76 13.17 -2.47
C SER A 93 -4.04 14.37 -1.89
N LEU A 94 -4.65 15.56 -1.95
CA LEU A 94 -4.17 16.74 -1.23
C LEU A 94 -4.74 16.74 0.20
N SER A 95 -3.93 17.12 1.17
CA SER A 95 -4.35 17.27 2.57
C SER A 95 -3.54 18.37 3.26
N LYS A 96 -3.94 18.73 4.49
CA LYS A 96 -3.12 19.58 5.36
C LYS A 96 -2.25 18.71 6.24
N SER A 97 -0.99 19.08 6.40
CA SER A 97 -0.08 18.42 7.32
C SER A 97 -0.41 18.83 8.76
N ASP A 98 -0.43 17.85 9.66
CA ASP A 98 -0.49 18.01 11.11
C ASP A 98 0.89 17.89 11.77
N HIS A 99 1.94 17.62 10.97
CA HIS A 99 3.32 17.43 11.42
C HIS A 99 4.16 18.69 11.27
N ASP A 100 5.12 18.88 12.18
CA ASP A 100 6.11 19.97 12.13
C ASP A 100 7.56 19.42 12.27
N GLU A 101 7.73 18.15 11.96
CA GLU A 101 8.92 17.39 12.34
C GLU A 101 10.11 17.58 11.39
N LYS A 102 9.91 18.24 10.23
CA LYS A 102 10.96 18.40 9.20
C LYS A 102 10.88 19.75 8.49
N PRO A 103 12.01 20.30 7.99
CA PRO A 103 12.02 21.59 7.29
C PRO A 103 11.07 21.69 6.08
N ALA A 104 10.75 20.56 5.46
CA ALA A 104 9.88 20.47 4.29
C ALA A 104 8.39 20.29 4.61
N PHE A 105 8.04 20.14 5.90
CA PHE A 105 6.70 19.84 6.39
C PHE A 105 6.42 20.67 7.62
N ARG A 106 5.56 21.68 7.49
CA ARG A 106 5.06 22.46 8.62
C ARG A 106 3.60 22.17 8.84
N LYS A 107 3.17 22.28 10.10
CA LYS A 107 1.76 22.15 10.44
C LYS A 107 0.94 23.19 9.68
N GLY A 108 -0.12 22.74 9.01
CA GLY A 108 -0.99 23.56 8.16
C GLY A 108 -0.52 23.69 6.71
N ASP A 109 0.70 23.26 6.36
CA ASP A 109 1.12 23.21 4.96
C ASP A 109 0.24 22.23 4.19
N GLU A 110 -0.09 22.58 2.95
CA GLU A 110 -0.72 21.64 2.05
C GLU A 110 0.32 20.70 1.46
N VAL A 111 0.01 19.41 1.56
CA VAL A 111 0.87 18.30 1.20
C VAL A 111 0.09 17.31 0.35
N ILE A 112 0.80 16.36 -0.24
CA ILE A 112 0.19 15.23 -0.92
C ILE A 112 0.24 14.05 0.05
N SER A 113 -0.92 13.52 0.42
CA SER A 113 -1.03 12.27 1.19
C SER A 113 -0.96 11.07 0.25
N VAL A 114 -0.15 10.07 0.63
CA VAL A 114 -0.02 8.82 -0.12
C VAL A 114 -0.11 7.60 0.78
N ALA A 115 -0.72 6.55 0.24
CA ALA A 115 -0.65 5.21 0.80
C ALA A 115 -0.29 4.22 -0.31
N TYR A 116 0.44 3.18 0.06
CA TYR A 116 0.98 2.17 -0.83
C TYR A 116 0.23 0.85 -0.69
N ASN A 117 0.28 0.01 -1.73
CA ASN A 117 -0.33 -1.33 -1.72
C ASN A 117 0.33 -2.31 -0.73
N ASN A 118 1.40 -1.89 -0.07
CA ASN A 118 2.05 -2.62 1.00
C ASN A 118 1.79 -2.04 2.39
N THR A 119 0.72 -1.25 2.51
CA THR A 119 0.25 -0.58 3.75
C THR A 119 1.16 0.47 4.36
N VAL A 120 2.30 0.79 3.75
CA VAL A 120 3.07 1.99 4.07
C VAL A 120 2.27 3.24 3.70
N PHE A 121 2.35 4.29 4.51
CA PHE A 121 1.76 5.59 4.21
C PHE A 121 2.65 6.76 4.64
N GLY A 122 2.37 7.93 4.08
CA GLY A 122 3.13 9.13 4.38
C GLY A 122 2.68 10.38 3.62
N LEU A 123 3.47 11.44 3.78
CA LEU A 123 3.22 12.75 3.18
C LEU A 123 4.32 13.10 2.19
N ILE A 124 3.98 13.86 1.14
CA ILE A 124 4.93 14.39 0.17
C ILE A 124 4.80 15.91 0.14
N SER A 125 5.95 16.59 0.25
CA SER A 125 6.01 18.05 0.13
C SER A 125 5.72 18.47 -1.31
N LYS A 126 4.70 19.33 -1.52
CA LYS A 126 4.39 19.90 -2.85
C LYS A 126 5.58 20.65 -3.44
N LYS A 127 6.41 21.27 -2.60
CA LYS A 127 7.51 22.15 -3.00
C LYS A 127 8.71 21.36 -3.53
N THR A 128 9.05 20.25 -2.88
CA THR A 128 10.32 19.55 -3.11
C THR A 128 10.16 18.11 -3.59
N GLY A 129 8.97 17.50 -3.44
CA GLY A 129 8.79 16.07 -3.65
C GLY A 129 9.43 15.19 -2.56
N ALA A 130 9.89 15.78 -1.45
CA ALA A 130 10.40 15.02 -0.30
C ALA A 130 9.28 14.21 0.34
N PHE A 131 9.59 12.98 0.77
CA PHE A 131 8.65 12.08 1.44
C PHE A 131 8.89 12.03 2.96
N LEU A 132 7.82 12.07 3.72
CA LEU A 132 7.77 11.82 5.16
C LEU A 132 7.02 10.51 5.38
N TYR A 133 7.76 9.49 5.82
CA TYR A 133 7.18 8.24 6.28
C TYR A 133 6.41 8.45 7.58
N LEU A 134 5.16 7.99 7.64
CA LEU A 134 4.31 8.11 8.82
C LEU A 134 3.98 6.78 9.49
N GLY A 135 4.18 5.66 8.80
CA GLY A 135 3.91 4.36 9.35
C GLY A 135 3.55 3.31 8.30
N GLN A 136 3.15 2.17 8.82
CA GLN A 136 2.64 1.02 8.08
C GLN A 136 1.70 0.21 8.97
N ASP A 137 0.65 -0.38 8.38
CA ASP A 137 -0.33 -1.24 9.06
C ASP A 137 -0.11 -2.74 8.79
#